data_AF-A0A7J6NYT7-F1
#
_entry.id   AF-A0A7J6NYT7-F1
#
_cell.length_a   1.000
_cell.length_b   1.000
_cell.length_c   1.000
_cell.angle_alpha   90.00
_cell.angle_beta   90.00
_cell.angle_gamma   90.00
#
_symmetry.space_group_name_H-M   'P 1'
#
loop_
_entity.id
_entity.type
_entity.pdbx_description
1 polymer ?
#
loop_
_entity_poly.entity_id
_entity_poly.type
_entity_poly.pdbx_seq_one_letter_code
_entity_poly.pdbx_strand_id
1 'polypeptide(L)'
;DKNVLNPIKNQGNCGSCWAFSATGALEAQYAIATGKLLSFSEQELVDCSWGYGDIGCGGGNMVHAYQYMQDHGIDQESTYPYKAGNNKCQDPLAKKADGLPIGEVNGFYMLPRTDAALMKALVAAPVSIAMYADTAFQLYTGGV
;
A
#
# COMPACT_ATOMS: atom_id res chain seq x y z
N ASP A 1 -9.55 -9.12 18.07
CA ASP A 1 -8.54 -8.74 17.06
C ASP A 1 -8.31 -9.86 16.05
N LYS A 2 -8.32 -9.53 14.75
CA LYS A 2 -8.11 -10.50 13.67
C LYS A 2 -6.62 -10.70 13.31
N ASN A 3 -5.72 -9.94 13.93
CA ASN A 3 -4.26 -9.95 13.69
C ASN A 3 -3.88 -9.86 12.20
N VAL A 4 -4.45 -8.87 11.51
CA VAL A 4 -4.31 -8.66 10.05
C VAL A 4 -3.44 -7.45 9.70
N LEU A 5 -2.65 -6.95 10.66
CA LEU A 5 -1.84 -5.75 10.49
C LEU A 5 -0.38 -6.09 10.75
N ASN A 6 0.48 -5.73 9.79
CA ASN A 6 1.92 -5.75 10.00
C ASN A 6 2.34 -4.65 11.00
N PRO A 7 3.56 -4.75 11.56
CA PRO A 7 4.16 -3.65 12.33
C PRO A 7 4.18 -2.33 11.56
N ILE A 8 4.15 -1.22 12.30
CA ILE A 8 4.25 0.13 11.72
C ILE A 8 5.57 0.26 10.94
N LYS A 9 5.48 0.77 9.70
CA LYS A 9 6.62 1.06 8.83
C LYS A 9 6.95 2.57 8.81
N ASN A 10 8.02 2.96 8.11
CA ASN A 10 8.48 4.35 8.02
C ASN A 10 8.87 4.72 6.57
N GLN A 11 8.16 5.70 5.99
CA GLN A 11 8.44 6.19 4.63
C GLN A 11 9.70 7.06 4.50
N GLY A 12 10.30 7.48 5.62
CA GLY A 12 11.45 8.36 5.63
C GLY A 12 11.19 9.69 4.89
N ASN A 13 12.23 10.21 4.24
CA ASN A 13 12.16 11.47 3.50
C ASN A 13 11.72 11.27 2.03
N CYS A 14 10.67 10.48 1.82
CA CYS A 14 10.11 10.18 0.51
C CYS A 14 8.59 10.37 0.55
N GLY A 15 8.01 11.11 -0.39
CA GLY A 15 6.55 11.34 -0.51
C GLY A 15 5.80 10.11 -1.02
N SER A 16 5.97 8.97 -0.36
CA SER A 16 5.45 7.66 -0.75
C SER A 16 4.35 7.13 0.17
N CYS A 17 3.73 7.99 0.99
CA CYS A 17 2.61 7.62 1.87
C CYS A 17 1.48 6.88 1.12
N TRP A 18 1.26 7.20 -0.15
CA TRP A 18 0.31 6.52 -1.02
C TRP A 18 0.64 5.03 -1.21
N ALA A 19 1.93 4.69 -1.33
CA ALA A 19 2.39 3.31 -1.46
C ALA A 19 2.11 2.53 -0.17
N PHE A 20 2.50 3.08 0.99
CA PHE A 20 2.21 2.49 2.31
C PHE A 20 0.71 2.32 2.59
N SER A 21 -0.10 3.29 2.16
CA SER A 21 -1.55 3.23 2.30
C SER A 21 -2.15 2.11 1.45
N ALA A 22 -1.63 1.92 0.23
CA ALA A 22 -2.09 0.87 -0.67
C ALA A 22 -1.64 -0.53 -0.22
N THR A 23 -0.36 -0.71 0.11
CA THR A 23 0.17 -1.99 0.61
C THR A 23 -0.49 -2.39 1.92
N GLY A 24 -0.65 -1.49 2.89
CA GLY A 24 -1.28 -1.83 4.16
C GLY A 24 -2.73 -2.33 4.02
N ALA A 25 -3.50 -1.76 3.09
CA ALA A 25 -4.85 -2.25 2.80
C ALA A 25 -4.83 -3.61 2.08
N LEU A 26 -3.92 -3.80 1.12
CA LEU A 26 -3.72 -5.09 0.45
C LEU A 26 -3.29 -6.18 1.43
N GLU A 27 -2.30 -5.92 2.28
CA GLU A 27 -1.78 -6.85 3.30
C GLU A 27 -2.92 -7.32 4.22
N ALA A 28 -3.77 -6.40 4.68
CA ALA A 28 -4.90 -6.76 5.53
C ALA A 28 -5.94 -7.59 4.80
N GLN A 29 -6.29 -7.24 3.55
CA GLN A 29 -7.22 -8.03 2.73
C GLN A 29 -6.66 -9.43 2.43
N TYR A 30 -5.37 -9.51 2.12
CA TYR A 30 -4.67 -10.77 1.90
C TYR A 30 -4.70 -11.65 3.14
N ALA A 31 -4.42 -11.09 4.32
CA ALA A 31 -4.48 -11.80 5.59
C ALA A 31 -5.91 -12.27 5.93
N ILE A 32 -6.93 -11.46 5.66
CA ILE A 32 -8.35 -11.85 5.83
C ILE A 32 -8.72 -13.01 4.91
N ALA A 33 -8.30 -12.96 3.64
CA ALA A 33 -8.67 -13.96 2.64
C ALA A 33 -7.92 -15.29 2.82
N THR A 34 -6.65 -15.24 3.21
CA THR A 34 -5.75 -16.41 3.19
C THR A 34 -5.38 -16.93 4.58
N GLY A 35 -5.61 -16.14 5.63
CA GLY A 35 -5.10 -16.41 6.98
C GLY A 35 -3.60 -16.19 7.14
N LYS A 36 -2.90 -15.67 6.13
CA LYS A 36 -1.45 -15.41 6.17
C LYS A 36 -1.17 -13.91 6.17
N LEU A 37 -0.42 -13.45 7.17
CA LEU A 37 0.05 -12.07 7.22
C LEU A 37 1.40 -11.98 6.49
N LEU A 38 1.42 -11.27 5.36
CA LEU A 38 2.61 -10.97 4.57
C LEU A 38 2.81 -9.45 4.51
N SER A 39 4.05 -9.02 4.28
CA SER A 39 4.40 -7.62 4.05
C SER A 39 4.76 -7.43 2.58
N PHE A 40 4.11 -6.50 1.89
CA PHE A 40 4.34 -6.22 0.46
C PHE A 40 5.19 -4.96 0.25
N SER A 41 5.89 -4.90 -0.89
CA SER A 41 6.93 -3.91 -1.15
C SER A 41 6.38 -2.54 -1.53
N GLU A 42 6.53 -1.55 -0.65
CA GLU A 42 6.23 -0.17 -1.05
C GLU A 42 7.20 0.34 -2.12
N GLN A 43 8.45 -0.15 -2.11
CA GLN A 43 9.49 0.29 -3.02
C GLN A 43 9.17 -0.06 -4.47
N GLU A 44 8.57 -1.21 -4.69
CA GLU A 44 8.17 -1.60 -6.03
C GLU A 44 7.14 -0.65 -6.63
N LEU A 45 6.14 -0.21 -5.84
CA LEU A 45 5.21 0.82 -6.30
C LEU A 45 5.97 2.10 -6.62
N VAL A 46 6.84 2.55 -5.72
CA VAL A 46 7.64 3.77 -5.91
C VAL A 46 8.44 3.73 -7.21
N ASP A 47 8.96 2.58 -7.60
CA ASP A 47 9.85 2.45 -8.75
C ASP A 47 9.13 2.09 -10.06
N CYS A 48 8.00 1.38 -10.00
CA CYS A 48 7.40 0.72 -11.17
C CYS A 48 6.03 1.24 -11.61
N SER A 49 5.32 1.97 -10.75
CA SER A 49 3.94 2.42 -11.05
C SER A 49 3.85 3.73 -11.85
N TRP A 50 4.97 4.26 -12.34
CA TRP A 50 4.99 5.58 -13.01
C TRP A 50 4.11 5.62 -14.28
N GLY A 51 3.99 4.49 -14.98
CA GLY A 51 3.10 4.34 -16.14
C GLY A 51 1.61 4.43 -15.79
N TYR A 52 1.24 4.31 -14.51
CA TYR A 52 -0.12 4.43 -13.99
C TYR A 52 -0.42 5.84 -13.47
N GLY A 53 0.55 6.75 -13.48
CA GLY A 53 0.40 8.15 -13.08
C GLY A 53 0.98 8.51 -11.72
N ASP A 54 1.67 7.59 -11.04
CA ASP A 54 2.43 7.87 -9.82
C ASP A 54 3.80 8.49 -10.13
N ILE A 55 4.39 9.21 -9.16
CA ILE A 55 5.65 9.96 -9.33
C ILE A 55 6.66 9.57 -8.24
N GLY A 56 6.61 8.30 -7.79
CA GLY A 56 7.48 7.79 -6.73
C GLY A 56 7.43 8.65 -5.45
N CYS A 57 8.58 9.17 -5.03
CA CYS A 57 8.70 10.08 -3.90
C CYS A 57 8.11 11.48 -4.12
N GLY A 58 7.70 11.83 -5.35
CA GLY A 58 6.98 13.07 -5.66
C GLY A 58 5.49 13.01 -5.31
N GLY A 59 4.99 11.84 -4.91
CA GLY A 59 3.57 11.61 -4.63
C GLY A 59 2.95 10.61 -5.58
N GLY A 60 1.70 10.25 -5.29
CA GLY A 60 0.97 9.22 -6.00
C GLY A 60 -0.42 9.02 -5.41
N ASN A 61 -1.13 8.02 -5.93
CA ASN A 61 -2.50 7.71 -5.56
C ASN A 61 -2.67 6.20 -5.37
N MET A 62 -3.34 5.80 -4.29
CA MET A 62 -3.62 4.39 -4.00
C MET A 62 -4.40 3.71 -5.15
N VAL A 63 -5.25 4.44 -5.88
CA VAL A 63 -5.95 3.91 -7.06
C VAL A 63 -4.99 3.51 -8.16
N HIS A 64 -3.98 4.31 -8.47
CA HIS A 64 -2.96 3.98 -9.47
C HIS A 64 -2.10 2.79 -9.01
N ALA A 65 -1.73 2.76 -7.73
CA ALA A 65 -1.06 1.62 -7.13
C ALA A 65 -1.88 0.32 -7.28
N TYR A 66 -3.19 0.37 -7.03
CA TYR A 66 -4.07 -0.78 -7.21
C TYR A 66 -4.23 -1.22 -8.66
N GLN A 67 -4.23 -0.28 -9.61
CA GLN A 67 -4.21 -0.60 -11.04
C GLN A 67 -2.91 -1.31 -11.43
N TYR A 68 -1.76 -0.82 -10.95
CA TYR A 68 -0.49 -1.51 -11.14
C TYR A 68 -0.51 -2.94 -10.58
N MET A 69 -1.00 -3.11 -9.34
CA MET A 69 -1.10 -4.42 -8.69
C MET A 69 -2.09 -5.36 -9.40
N GLN A 70 -3.13 -4.84 -10.05
CA GLN A 70 -4.05 -5.63 -10.87
C GLN A 70 -3.35 -6.23 -12.09
N ASP A 71 -2.51 -5.46 -12.76
CA ASP A 71 -1.87 -5.88 -14.00
C ASP A 71 -0.60 -6.70 -13.77
N HIS A 72 0.13 -6.43 -12.68
CA HIS A 72 1.47 -6.97 -12.46
C HIS A 72 1.66 -7.72 -11.14
N GLY A 73 0.70 -7.62 -10.22
CA GLY A 73 0.92 -7.98 -8.82
C GLY A 73 2.06 -7.18 -8.18
N ILE A 74 2.36 -7.49 -6.92
CA ILE A 74 3.43 -6.85 -6.17
C ILE A 74 4.24 -7.86 -5.36
N ASP A 75 5.55 -7.64 -5.29
CA ASP A 75 6.47 -8.48 -4.56
C ASP A 75 6.39 -8.23 -3.04
N GLN A 76 7.00 -9.12 -2.27
CA GLN A 76 7.12 -8.99 -0.82
C GLN A 76 8.22 -7.99 -0.45
N GLU A 77 8.08 -7.38 0.73
CA GLU A 77 9.08 -6.47 1.28
C GLU A 77 10.46 -7.16 1.46
N SER A 78 10.47 -8.47 1.70
CA SER A 78 11.72 -9.25 1.87
C SER A 78 12.54 -9.40 0.60
N THR A 79 11.89 -9.37 -0.56
CA THR A 79 12.49 -9.58 -1.89
C THR A 79 12.74 -8.26 -2.60
N TYR A 80 11.90 -7.25 -2.34
CA TYR A 80 12.08 -5.88 -2.82
C TYR A 80 12.04 -4.87 -1.66
N PRO A 81 13.13 -4.71 -0.88
CA PRO A 81 13.13 -3.88 0.32
C PRO A 81 13.02 -2.38 0.04
N TYR A 82 12.41 -1.66 0.99
CA TYR A 82 12.25 -0.21 0.99
C TYR A 82 13.56 0.57 1.10
N LYS A 83 13.69 1.60 0.25
CA LYS A 83 14.91 2.43 0.11
C LYS A 83 14.64 3.93 0.22
N ALA A 84 13.38 4.34 0.43
CA ALA A 84 12.99 5.74 0.58
C ALA A 84 13.50 6.66 -0.55
N GLY A 85 13.46 6.19 -1.79
CA GLY A 85 13.97 6.92 -2.94
C GLY A 85 13.47 6.36 -4.27
N ASN A 86 13.50 7.19 -5.31
CA ASN A 86 13.20 6.77 -6.67
C ASN A 86 14.38 5.95 -7.22
N ASN A 87 14.12 4.71 -7.62
CA ASN A 87 15.09 3.86 -8.29
C ASN A 87 14.55 3.38 -9.64
N LYS A 88 15.40 2.66 -10.37
CA LYS A 88 14.98 1.97 -11.57
C LYS A 88 14.08 0.79 -11.18
N CYS A 89 12.90 0.70 -11.81
CA CYS A 89 12.05 -0.48 -11.70
C CYS A 89 12.85 -1.76 -12.02
N GLN A 90 12.79 -2.73 -11.12
CA GLN A 90 13.33 -4.07 -11.33
C GLN A 90 12.30 -4.90 -12.10
N ASP A 91 12.76 -5.87 -12.90
CA ASP A 91 11.90 -6.62 -13.82
C ASP A 91 10.75 -7.33 -13.08
N PRO A 92 9.49 -6.96 -13.34
CA PRO A 92 8.33 -7.63 -12.75
C PRO A 92 8.19 -9.10 -13.13
N LEU A 93 8.81 -9.57 -14.21
CA LEU A 93 8.77 -10.99 -14.58
C LEU A 93 9.68 -11.85 -13.72
N ALA A 94 10.70 -11.25 -13.07
CA ALA A 94 11.52 -11.94 -12.08
C ALA A 94 10.69 -12.38 -10.85
N LYS A 95 9.57 -11.69 -10.56
CA LYS A 95 8.65 -11.95 -9.44
C LYS A 95 8.12 -13.38 -9.35
N LYS A 96 8.01 -14.07 -10.50
CA LYS A 96 7.44 -15.43 -10.56
C LYS A 96 8.49 -16.53 -10.49
N ALA A 97 9.77 -16.17 -10.58
CA ALA A 97 10.85 -17.15 -10.73
C ALA A 97 11.26 -17.80 -9.40
N ASP A 98 11.02 -17.14 -8.26
CA ASP A 98 11.36 -17.65 -6.93
C ASP A 98 10.24 -18.49 -6.27
N GLY A 99 9.03 -18.45 -6.82
CA GLY A 99 7.87 -19.19 -6.33
C GLY A 99 7.22 -18.63 -5.07
N LEU A 100 7.57 -17.42 -4.64
CA LEU A 100 6.96 -16.79 -3.49
C LEU A 100 5.56 -16.24 -3.81
N PRO A 101 4.64 -16.20 -2.80
CA PRO A 101 3.36 -15.54 -2.99
C PRO A 101 3.54 -14.05 -3.29
N ILE A 102 2.86 -13.57 -4.32
CA ILE A 102 2.77 -12.15 -4.64
C ILE A 102 1.45 -11.57 -4.11
N GLY A 103 1.43 -10.26 -3.92
CA GLY A 103 0.21 -9.51 -3.63
C GLY A 103 -0.53 -9.22 -4.93
N GLU A 104 -1.79 -9.65 -5.04
CA GLU A 104 -2.63 -9.40 -6.21
C GLU A 104 -3.89 -8.64 -5.79
N VAL A 105 -4.27 -7.67 -6.61
CA VAL A 105 -5.55 -6.98 -6.48
C VAL A 105 -6.46 -7.49 -7.59
N ASN A 106 -7.65 -7.97 -7.24
CA ASN A 106 -8.65 -8.42 -8.23
C ASN A 106 -9.70 -7.32 -8.52
N GLY A 107 -9.70 -6.26 -7.73
CA GLY A 107 -10.71 -5.20 -7.78
C GLY A 107 -10.46 -4.18 -6.69
N PHE A 108 -10.77 -2.92 -6.98
CA PHE A 108 -10.81 -1.84 -6.00
C PHE A 108 -12.03 -0.98 -6.26
N TYR A 109 -12.52 -0.29 -5.24
CA TYR A 109 -13.67 0.59 -5.36
C TYR A 109 -13.48 1.85 -4.52
N MET A 110 -13.89 2.97 -5.08
CA MET A 110 -13.93 4.23 -4.34
C MET A 110 -15.20 4.28 -3.51
N LEU A 111 -15.04 4.46 -2.19
CA LEU A 111 -16.17 4.64 -1.29
C LEU A 111 -16.84 5.99 -1.52
N PRO A 112 -18.18 6.08 -1.36
CA PRO A 112 -18.84 7.36 -1.18
C PRO A 112 -18.19 8.14 -0.03
N ARG A 113 -18.02 9.45 -0.21
CA ARG A 113 -17.37 10.34 0.78
C ARG A 113 -18.32 10.68 1.93
N THR A 114 -18.68 9.67 2.72
CA THR A 114 -19.57 9.77 3.86
C THR A 114 -19.08 8.88 4.99
N ASP A 115 -19.26 9.32 6.23
CA ASP A 115 -18.86 8.54 7.42
C ASP A 115 -19.58 7.19 7.47
N ALA A 116 -20.85 7.14 7.06
CA ALA A 116 -21.60 5.89 7.02
C ALA A 116 -20.98 4.85 6.06
N ALA A 117 -20.52 5.27 4.88
CA ALA A 117 -19.85 4.38 3.94
C ALA A 117 -18.48 3.91 4.45
N LEU A 118 -17.69 4.84 5.03
CA LEU A 118 -16.40 4.51 5.62
C LEU A 118 -16.54 3.54 6.80
N MET A 119 -17.45 3.83 7.74
CA MET A 119 -17.74 2.98 8.90
C MET A 119 -18.20 1.59 8.47
N LYS A 120 -19.06 1.49 7.45
CA LYS A 120 -19.50 0.20 6.91
C LYS A 120 -18.34 -0.60 6.33
N ALA A 121 -17.42 0.04 5.60
CA ALA A 121 -16.26 -0.63 5.01
C ALA A 121 -15.26 -1.10 6.07
N LEU A 122 -15.02 -0.28 7.09
CA LEU A 122 -14.08 -0.59 8.18
C LEU A 122 -14.48 -1.80 9.03
N VAL A 123 -15.76 -2.17 9.07
CA VAL A 123 -16.20 -3.42 9.71
C VAL A 123 -15.63 -4.65 8.99
N ALA A 124 -15.43 -4.58 7.68
CA ALA A 124 -14.93 -5.69 6.89
C ALA A 124 -13.40 -5.78 6.95
N ALA A 125 -12.70 -4.69 6.64
CA ALA A 125 -11.25 -4.63 6.53
C ALA A 125 -10.73 -3.18 6.65
N PRO A 126 -9.42 -2.99 6.94
CA PRO A 126 -8.76 -1.70 6.79
C PRO A 126 -8.97 -1.08 5.40
N VAL A 127 -9.07 0.25 5.36
CA VAL A 127 -9.35 1.03 4.15
C VAL A 127 -8.28 2.10 3.99
N SER A 128 -7.71 2.21 2.80
CA SER A 128 -6.83 3.34 2.45
C SER A 128 -7.62 4.64 2.42
N ILE A 129 -7.10 5.65 3.11
CA ILE A 129 -7.65 7.01 3.09
C ILE A 129 -6.54 8.03 2.81
N ALA A 130 -6.96 9.24 2.46
CA ALA A 130 -6.10 10.41 2.46
C ALA A 130 -6.70 11.44 3.41
N MET A 131 -5.85 12.16 4.13
CA MET A 131 -6.26 13.25 5.01
C MET A 131 -5.29 14.42 4.88
N TYR A 132 -5.76 15.61 5.25
CA TYR A 132 -4.89 16.76 5.38
C TYR A 132 -4.09 16.65 6.69
N ALA A 133 -2.77 16.47 6.57
CA ALA A 133 -1.86 16.35 7.71
C ALA A 133 -0.98 17.61 7.79
N ASP A 134 -1.40 18.55 8.64
CA ASP A 134 -0.69 19.81 8.86
C ASP A 134 0.43 19.66 9.91
N THR A 135 1.04 20.78 10.29
CA THR A 135 2.11 20.81 11.31
C THR A 135 1.63 20.34 12.68
N ALA A 136 0.36 20.58 13.04
CA ALA A 136 -0.17 20.10 14.31
C ALA A 136 -0.24 18.57 14.31
N PHE A 137 -0.65 17.96 13.20
CA PHE A 137 -0.65 16.52 13.04
C PHE A 137 0.76 15.92 13.06
N GLN A 138 1.75 16.59 12.48
CA GLN A 138 3.16 16.14 12.53
C GLN A 138 3.73 16.09 13.96
N LEU A 139 3.20 16.91 14.87
CA LEU A 139 3.61 17.00 16.27
C LEU A 139 2.66 16.26 17.23
N TYR A 140 1.67 15.54 16.69
CA TYR A 140 0.67 14.83 17.48
C TYR A 140 1.33 13.75 18.37
N THR A 141 0.90 13.70 19.64
CA THR A 141 1.40 12.73 20.64
C THR A 141 0.31 11.98 21.40
N GLY A 142 -0.96 12.40 21.31
CA GLY A 142 -2.10 11.74 21.95
C GLY A 142 -3.36 12.61 22.01
N GLY A 143 -4.53 11.96 22.11
CA GLY A 143 -5.84 12.62 22.22
C GLY A 143 -6.77 12.41 21.02
N VAL A 144 -7.88 13.16 20.98
CA VAL A 144 -8.74 13.38 19.81
C VAL A 144 -8.93 14.88 19.67
#